data_AF-A0A921ZX10-F1
#
_entry.id   AF-A0A921ZX10-F1
#
_cell.length_a   1.000
_cell.length_b   1.000
_cell.length_c   1.000
_cell.angle_alpha   90.00
_cell.angle_beta   90.00
_cell.angle_gamma   90.00
#
_symmetry.space_group_name_H-M   'P 1'
#
loop_
_entity.id
_entity.type
_entity.pdbx_description
1 polymer ?
#
loop_
_entity_poly.entity_id
_entity_poly.type
_entity_poly.pdbx_seq_one_letter_code
_entity_poly.pdbx_strand_id
1 'polypeptide(L)'
;MSFRCGDVFHVVDTLHNGTVGAWQVYRIGRNNQEVQKGTIPNKARAEELATAQFNATKKEMSGNDGKHNFFRRRRSTHRRSKSLGKEHWDEVVLSDSISKFPAYERVVLTQPGFVRPLIVLGAVADLARDRLLSDSPDKF
;
A
#
# COMPACT_ATOMS: atom_id res chain seq x y z
N MET A 1 6.27 -17.27 -7.47
CA MET A 1 6.29 -17.18 -5.98
C MET A 1 5.26 -16.16 -5.54
N SER A 2 4.55 -16.39 -4.41
CA SER A 2 3.61 -15.42 -3.83
C SER A 2 4.30 -14.44 -2.88
N PHE A 3 3.81 -13.21 -2.82
CA PHE A 3 4.36 -12.17 -1.95
C PHE A 3 3.30 -11.14 -1.55
N ARG A 4 3.62 -10.27 -0.59
CA ARG A 4 2.76 -9.19 -0.10
C ARG A 4 3.40 -7.83 -0.35
N CYS A 5 2.61 -6.77 -0.24
CA CYS A 5 3.13 -5.41 -0.24
C CYS A 5 4.22 -5.25 0.83
N GLY A 6 5.34 -4.63 0.47
CA GLY A 6 6.50 -4.42 1.34
C GLY A 6 7.53 -5.55 1.35
N ASP A 7 7.29 -6.69 0.69
CA ASP A 7 8.34 -7.70 0.50
C ASP A 7 9.44 -7.16 -0.43
N VAL A 8 10.70 -7.42 -0.08
CA VAL A 8 11.90 -6.97 -0.83
C VAL A 8 12.55 -8.14 -1.54
N PHE A 9 13.02 -7.91 -2.77
CA PHE A 9 13.64 -8.92 -3.62
C PHE A 9 14.98 -8.43 -4.18
N HIS A 10 15.97 -9.32 -4.15
CA HIS A 10 17.18 -9.17 -4.95
C HIS A 10 16.97 -9.87 -6.31
N VAL A 11 16.90 -9.07 -7.38
CA VAL A 11 16.72 -9.57 -8.74
C VAL A 11 18.06 -9.97 -9.32
N VAL A 12 18.22 -11.25 -9.66
CA VAL A 12 19.48 -11.82 -10.17
C VAL A 12 19.47 -12.06 -11.67
N ASP A 13 18.29 -12.24 -12.27
CA ASP A 13 18.14 -12.39 -13.72
C ASP A 13 16.78 -11.86 -14.18
N THR A 14 16.78 -10.99 -15.19
CA THR A 14 15.59 -10.35 -15.74
C THR A 14 15.04 -11.04 -17.00
N LEU A 15 15.77 -12.03 -17.51
CA LEU A 15 15.43 -12.86 -18.67
C LEU A 15 15.54 -14.34 -18.28
N HIS A 16 14.78 -14.73 -17.25
CA HIS A 16 14.84 -16.07 -16.72
C HIS A 16 14.59 -17.12 -17.81
N ASN A 17 15.53 -18.05 -17.98
CA ASN A 17 15.56 -19.06 -19.05
C ASN A 17 15.54 -18.46 -20.47
N GLY A 18 16.11 -17.28 -20.67
CA GLY A 18 16.21 -16.61 -21.97
C GLY A 18 14.88 -16.07 -22.52
N THR A 19 13.81 -16.07 -21.72
CA THR A 19 12.47 -15.62 -22.14
C THR A 19 12.03 -14.40 -21.36
N VAL A 20 11.43 -13.43 -22.06
CA VAL A 20 10.84 -12.24 -21.43
C VAL A 20 9.55 -12.64 -20.69
N GLY A 21 9.38 -12.14 -19.46
CA GLY A 21 8.10 -12.22 -18.75
C GLY A 21 8.22 -12.54 -17.26
N ALA A 22 9.32 -13.18 -16.86
CA ALA A 22 9.60 -13.51 -15.47
C ALA A 22 11.02 -13.14 -15.08
N TRP A 23 11.18 -12.71 -13.84
CA TRP A 23 12.46 -12.40 -13.21
C TRP A 23 12.79 -13.47 -12.17
N GLN A 24 14.04 -13.93 -12.16
CA GLN A 24 14.60 -14.77 -11.11
C GLN A 24 15.06 -13.89 -9.97
N VAL A 25 14.63 -14.22 -8.76
CA VAL A 25 14.89 -13.41 -7.57
C VAL A 25 15.24 -14.27 -6.36
N TYR A 26 15.84 -13.63 -5.37
CA TYR A 26 15.83 -14.06 -3.97
C TYR A 26 14.95 -13.10 -3.15
N ARG A 27 14.06 -13.63 -2.32
CA ARG A 27 13.37 -12.83 -1.30
C ARG A 27 14.36 -12.48 -0.19
N ILE A 28 14.38 -11.21 0.19
CA ILE A 28 15.14 -10.72 1.33
C ILE A 28 14.30 -10.88 2.59
N GLY A 29 14.84 -11.63 3.55
CA GLY A 29 14.22 -11.87 4.85
C GLY A 29 14.76 -10.93 5.94
N ARG A 30 14.67 -11.39 7.18
CA ARG A 30 15.22 -10.65 8.33
C ARG A 30 16.74 -10.52 8.20
N ASN A 31 17.29 -9.44 8.73
CA ASN A 31 18.72 -9.16 8.73
C ASN A 31 19.36 -9.15 7.32
N ASN A 32 18.59 -8.78 6.29
CA ASN A 32 19.03 -8.68 4.90
C ASN A 32 19.54 -10.01 4.29
N GLN A 33 19.09 -11.16 4.79
CA GLN A 33 19.49 -12.46 4.27
C GLN A 33 18.59 -12.92 3.12
N GLU A 34 19.17 -13.54 2.10
CA GLU A 34 18.43 -14.20 1.03
C GLU A 34 17.80 -15.49 1.56
N VAL A 35 16.47 -15.52 1.68
CA VAL A 35 15.76 -16.64 2.32
C VAL A 35 15.12 -17.61 1.35
N GLN A 36 14.74 -17.15 0.16
CA GLN A 36 13.99 -17.98 -0.79
C GLN A 36 14.26 -17.56 -2.23
N LYS A 37 14.77 -18.50 -3.02
CA LYS A 37 14.90 -18.35 -4.48
C LYS A 37 13.56 -18.62 -5.15
N GLY A 38 13.20 -17.82 -6.15
CA GLY A 38 11.98 -18.03 -6.93
C GLY A 38 11.85 -17.11 -8.11
N THR A 39 10.72 -17.20 -8.82
CA THR A 39 10.39 -16.33 -9.94
C THR A 39 9.21 -15.42 -9.60
N ILE A 40 9.28 -14.18 -10.09
CA ILE A 40 8.20 -13.18 -10.02
C ILE A 40 7.93 -12.62 -11.43
N PRO A 41 6.74 -12.03 -11.69
CA PRO A 41 6.48 -11.33 -12.94
C PRO A 41 7.53 -10.25 -13.21
N ASN A 42 7.84 -9.97 -14.48
CA ASN A 42 8.63 -8.80 -14.84
C ASN A 42 7.86 -7.49 -14.55
N LYS A 43 8.54 -6.34 -14.69
CA LYS A 43 7.94 -5.03 -14.42
C LYS A 43 6.62 -4.77 -15.16
N ALA A 44 6.59 -4.97 -16.48
CA ALA A 44 5.41 -4.69 -17.30
C ALA A 44 4.19 -5.53 -16.86
N ARG A 45 4.40 -6.84 -16.63
CA ARG A 45 3.34 -7.73 -16.17
C ARG A 45 2.90 -7.40 -14.73
N ALA A 46 3.83 -6.98 -13.88
CA ALA A 46 3.50 -6.57 -12.51
C ALA A 46 2.62 -5.29 -12.50
N GLU A 47 2.89 -4.33 -13.38
CA GLU A 47 2.09 -3.09 -13.53
C GLU A 47 0.66 -3.39 -14.02
N GLU A 48 0.52 -4.30 -15.00
CA GLU A 48 -0.79 -4.77 -15.48
C GLU A 48 -1.59 -5.42 -14.32
N LEU A 49 -0.95 -6.31 -13.57
CA LEU A 49 -1.57 -6.98 -12.42
C LEU A 49 -1.98 -6.00 -11.31
N ALA A 50 -1.12 -5.04 -10.98
CA ALA A 50 -1.43 -4.02 -9.96
C ALA A 50 -2.62 -3.15 -10.39
N THR A 51 -2.68 -2.77 -11.67
CA THR A 51 -3.80 -2.00 -12.24
C THR A 51 -5.11 -2.80 -12.21
N ALA A 52 -5.05 -4.10 -12.55
CA ALA A 52 -6.21 -4.98 -12.52
C ALA A 52 -6.75 -5.16 -11.09
N GLN A 53 -5.86 -5.37 -10.11
CA GLN A 53 -6.22 -5.47 -8.69
C GLN A 53 -6.88 -4.18 -8.18
N PHE A 54 -6.31 -3.02 -8.53
CA PHE A 54 -6.89 -1.73 -8.18
C PHE A 54 -8.30 -1.52 -8.77
N ASN A 55 -8.49 -1.86 -10.04
CA ASN A 55 -9.79 -1.75 -10.69
C ASN A 55 -10.83 -2.72 -10.07
N ALA A 56 -10.40 -3.88 -9.60
CA ALA A 56 -11.26 -4.84 -8.91
C ALA A 56 -11.72 -4.31 -7.55
N THR A 57 -10.81 -3.80 -6.72
CA THR A 57 -11.16 -3.24 -5.39
C THR A 57 -12.08 -2.03 -5.50
N LYS A 58 -11.86 -1.15 -6.51
CA LYS A 58 -12.78 -0.03 -6.79
C LYS A 58 -14.19 -0.51 -7.14
N LYS A 59 -14.32 -1.57 -7.95
CA LYS A 59 -15.62 -2.15 -8.30
C LYS A 59 -16.33 -2.77 -7.10
N GLU A 60 -15.60 -3.40 -6.18
CA GLU A 60 -16.17 -3.94 -4.94
C GLU A 60 -16.68 -2.83 -4.01
N MET A 61 -15.91 -1.74 -3.87
CA MET A 61 -16.31 -0.59 -3.03
C MET A 61 -17.50 0.19 -3.63
N SER A 62 -17.58 0.33 -4.96
CA SER A 62 -18.73 0.97 -5.63
C SER A 62 -19.92 0.02 -5.86
N GLY A 63 -19.70 -1.29 -5.83
CA GLY A 63 -20.71 -2.32 -6.11
C GLY A 63 -21.72 -2.55 -4.98
N ASN A 64 -21.47 -2.00 -3.79
CA ASN A 64 -22.39 -2.06 -2.66
C ASN A 64 -23.57 -1.07 -2.79
N ASP A 65 -23.47 -0.03 -3.63
CA ASP A 65 -24.55 0.95 -3.85
C ASP A 65 -25.47 0.61 -5.04
N GLY A 66 -25.14 -0.41 -5.83
CA GLY A 66 -25.79 -0.67 -7.12
C GLY A 66 -26.93 -1.69 -7.13
N LYS A 67 -27.16 -2.44 -6.05
CA LYS A 67 -28.10 -3.59 -6.06
C LYS A 67 -29.49 -3.33 -5.49
N HIS A 68 -29.79 -2.12 -5.00
CA HIS A 68 -31.12 -1.81 -4.46
C HIS A 68 -31.60 -0.40 -4.85
N ASN A 69 -32.00 -0.16 -6.10
CA ASN A 69 -32.88 0.99 -6.40
C ASN A 69 -33.57 0.97 -7.78
N PHE A 70 -34.16 -0.17 -8.18
CA PHE A 70 -35.01 -0.23 -9.38
C PHE A 70 -36.39 0.47 -9.22
N PHE A 71 -36.72 1.00 -8.03
CA PHE A 71 -38.05 1.58 -7.75
C PHE A 71 -38.08 3.04 -7.30
N ARG A 72 -36.99 3.81 -7.36
CA ARG A 72 -37.06 5.25 -7.01
C ARG A 72 -36.97 6.15 -8.24
N ARG A 73 -38.11 6.23 -8.95
CA ARG A 73 -38.41 7.31 -9.88
C ARG A 73 -38.90 8.53 -9.08
N ARG A 74 -38.34 9.70 -9.43
CA ARG A 74 -38.74 11.10 -9.11
C ARG A 74 -38.30 11.72 -7.76
N ARG A 75 -37.25 12.55 -7.82
CA ARG A 75 -37.26 14.04 -7.66
C ARG A 75 -35.81 14.52 -7.55
N SER A 76 -35.35 15.28 -8.54
CA SER A 76 -35.16 16.74 -8.50
C SER A 76 -33.88 17.19 -7.79
N THR A 77 -32.89 17.56 -8.61
CA THR A 77 -32.04 18.75 -8.49
C THR A 77 -31.78 19.30 -7.09
N HIS A 78 -30.73 18.83 -6.44
CA HIS A 78 -29.85 19.75 -5.73
C HIS A 78 -28.45 19.17 -5.72
N ARG A 79 -27.54 19.83 -6.44
CA ARG A 79 -26.10 19.74 -6.17
C ARG A 79 -25.93 20.19 -4.72
N ARG A 80 -25.94 19.26 -3.76
CA ARG A 80 -25.48 19.53 -2.42
C ARG A 80 -23.96 19.66 -2.51
N SER A 81 -23.48 20.89 -2.35
CA SER A 81 -22.08 21.14 -2.03
C SER A 81 -21.70 20.19 -0.90
N LYS A 82 -20.76 19.27 -1.16
CA LYS A 82 -20.18 18.42 -0.12
C LYS A 82 -19.33 19.32 0.76
N SER A 83 -19.94 19.91 1.80
CA SER A 83 -19.19 20.55 2.87
C SER A 83 -18.27 19.50 3.50
N LEU A 84 -16.96 19.76 3.47
CA LEU A 84 -15.92 18.95 4.08
C LEU A 84 -16.11 18.93 5.60
N GLY A 85 -16.98 18.02 6.07
CA GLY A 85 -17.08 17.69 7.48
C GLY A 85 -15.90 16.82 7.90
N LYS A 86 -15.63 16.78 9.21
CA LYS A 86 -14.60 15.94 9.84
C LYS A 86 -14.72 14.45 9.45
N GLU A 87 -15.92 14.02 9.10
CA GLU A 87 -16.26 12.67 8.61
C GLU A 87 -15.74 12.36 7.19
N HIS A 88 -15.36 13.36 6.39
CA HIS A 88 -14.89 13.18 5.01
C HIS A 88 -13.34 13.13 4.90
N TRP A 89 -12.60 13.26 6.00
CA TRP A 89 -11.14 13.16 5.97
C TRP A 89 -10.67 11.78 5.50
N ASP A 90 -11.33 10.70 5.92
CA ASP A 90 -11.02 9.36 5.44
C ASP A 90 -11.28 9.23 3.93
N GLU A 91 -12.37 9.82 3.44
CA GLU A 91 -12.65 9.83 2.00
C GLU A 91 -11.58 10.64 1.27
N VAL A 92 -11.11 11.80 1.76
CA VAL A 92 -10.06 12.59 1.09
C VAL A 92 -8.68 11.94 1.16
N VAL A 93 -8.27 11.43 2.33
CA VAL A 93 -6.97 10.78 2.56
C VAL A 93 -6.88 9.43 1.85
N LEU A 94 -7.99 8.70 1.73
CA LEU A 94 -8.06 7.41 1.04
C LEU A 94 -8.54 7.53 -0.43
N SER A 95 -9.14 8.66 -0.85
CA SER A 95 -9.58 8.90 -2.25
C SER A 95 -8.43 9.11 -3.22
N ASP A 96 -7.23 9.39 -2.72
CA ASP A 96 -5.95 9.17 -3.42
C ASP A 96 -5.68 7.65 -3.62
N SER A 97 -6.75 6.89 -3.83
CA SER A 97 -6.90 5.44 -3.95
C SER A 97 -6.01 4.81 -5.02
N ILE A 98 -5.38 5.60 -5.88
CA ILE A 98 -4.21 5.15 -6.64
C ILE A 98 -3.05 5.03 -5.64
N SER A 99 -2.67 3.81 -5.29
CA SER A 99 -1.36 3.57 -4.69
C SER A 99 -0.32 4.35 -5.50
N LYS A 100 0.23 5.44 -4.93
CA LYS A 100 1.24 6.28 -5.59
C LYS A 100 2.52 5.50 -5.90
N PHE A 101 2.63 4.29 -5.35
CA PHE A 101 3.73 3.38 -5.57
C PHE A 101 3.55 2.57 -6.85
N PRO A 102 4.61 2.43 -7.66
CA PRO A 102 4.62 1.48 -8.78
C PRO A 102 4.51 0.04 -8.25
N ALA A 103 4.17 -0.90 -9.15
CA ALA A 103 4.08 -2.32 -8.78
C ALA A 103 5.40 -2.87 -8.21
N TYR A 104 6.54 -2.40 -8.74
CA TYR A 104 7.86 -2.61 -8.17
C TYR A 104 8.60 -1.30 -8.03
N GLU A 105 9.13 -1.06 -6.83
CA GLU A 105 10.03 0.03 -6.52
C GLU A 105 11.46 -0.49 -6.40
N ARG A 106 12.40 0.18 -7.07
CA ARG A 106 13.83 -0.15 -6.94
C ARG A 106 14.35 0.48 -5.66
N VAL A 107 14.89 -0.35 -4.78
CA VAL A 107 15.37 0.07 -3.46
C VAL A 107 16.86 -0.22 -3.29
N VAL A 108 17.47 0.51 -2.37
CA VAL A 108 18.87 0.32 -1.95
C VAL A 108 18.94 0.50 -0.43
N LEU A 109 19.79 -0.28 0.23
CA LEU A 109 19.98 -0.17 1.68
C LEU A 109 20.81 1.08 2.00
N THR A 110 20.27 1.95 2.84
CA THR A 110 20.93 3.20 3.27
C THR A 110 20.74 3.42 4.77
N GLN A 111 21.66 4.19 5.36
CA GLN A 111 21.51 4.67 6.72
C GLN A 111 20.78 6.02 6.72
N PRO A 112 19.73 6.21 7.54
CA PRO A 112 19.02 7.47 7.61
C PRO A 112 19.90 8.55 8.26
N GLY A 113 19.93 9.75 7.67
CA GLY A 113 20.64 10.92 8.21
C GLY A 113 19.85 11.71 9.25
N PHE A 114 18.74 11.17 9.75
CA PHE A 114 17.84 11.83 10.70
C PHE A 114 17.24 10.81 11.67
N VAL A 115 16.73 11.30 12.81
CA VAL A 115 16.02 10.45 13.78
C VAL A 115 14.70 10.01 13.17
N ARG A 116 14.55 8.70 12.97
CA ARG A 116 13.34 8.14 12.34
C ARG A 116 12.10 8.40 13.23
N PRO A 117 10.98 8.84 12.65
CA PRO A 117 9.71 8.93 13.38
C PRO A 117 9.32 7.57 13.98
N LEU A 118 8.79 7.60 15.19
CA LEU A 118 8.29 6.43 15.90
C LEU A 118 6.76 6.45 15.91
N ILE A 119 6.15 5.37 15.40
CA ILE A 119 4.70 5.19 15.40
C ILE A 119 4.38 4.03 16.33
N VAL A 120 3.67 4.32 17.42
CA VAL A 120 3.16 3.28 18.34
C VAL A 120 1.71 2.98 17.99
N LEU A 121 1.42 1.71 17.72
CA LEU A 121 0.07 1.22 17.46
C LEU A 121 -0.32 0.25 18.59
N GLY A 122 -1.58 0.31 19.01
CA GLY A 122 -2.13 -0.58 20.04
C GLY A 122 -2.90 0.17 21.14
N ALA A 123 -3.55 -0.59 22.02
CA ALA A 123 -4.45 -0.05 23.05
C ALA A 123 -3.78 0.81 24.13
N VAL A 124 -2.44 0.75 24.23
CA VAL A 124 -1.64 1.50 25.22
C VAL A 124 -0.69 2.50 24.54
N ALA A 125 -0.94 2.84 23.27
CA ALA A 125 -0.05 3.68 22.48
C ALA A 125 0.06 5.12 23.02
N ASP A 126 -1.00 5.63 23.64
CA ASP A 126 -1.05 6.90 24.36
C ASP A 126 -0.16 6.88 25.59
N LEU A 127 -0.34 5.89 26.48
CA LEU A 127 0.49 5.74 27.69
C LEU A 127 1.98 5.55 27.33
N ALA A 128 2.27 4.74 26.31
CA ALA A 128 3.64 4.51 25.85
C ALA A 128 4.28 5.81 25.33
N ARG A 129 3.55 6.63 24.59
CA ARG A 129 4.03 7.92 24.10
C ARG A 129 4.35 8.85 25.27
N ASP A 130 3.44 8.99 26.22
CA ASP A 130 3.61 9.89 27.36
C ASP A 130 4.82 9.49 28.21
N ARG A 131 5.03 8.18 28.41
CA ARG A 131 6.20 7.65 29.12
C ARG A 131 7.51 7.88 28.40
N LEU A 132 7.55 7.68 27.07
CA LEU A 132 8.76 7.96 26.29
C LEU A 132 9.18 9.43 26.40
N LEU A 133 8.20 10.33 26.34
CA LEU A 133 8.42 11.77 26.48
C LEU A 133 8.82 12.18 27.91
N SER A 134 8.27 11.53 28.95
CA SER A 134 8.63 11.84 30.35
C SER A 134 10.00 11.31 30.73
N ASP A 135 10.32 10.08 30.32
CA ASP A 135 11.49 9.34 30.82
C ASP A 135 12.75 9.64 30.00
N SER A 136 12.62 10.14 28.76
CA SER A 136 13.76 10.48 27.88
C SER A 136 13.44 11.65 26.93
N PRO A 137 13.17 12.86 27.48
CA PRO A 137 12.79 14.05 26.69
C PRO A 137 13.89 14.56 25.75
N ASP A 138 15.14 14.14 25.97
CA ASP A 138 16.28 14.46 25.10
C ASP A 138 16.28 13.62 23.80
N LYS A 139 15.50 12.53 23.77
CA LYS A 139 15.50 11.55 22.66
C LYS A 139 14.18 11.51 21.88
N PHE A 140 13.07 11.88 22.51
CA PHE A 140 11.71 11.72 21.97
C PHE A 140 10.92 13.03 22.02
#